data_AF-A0A8T2EHS9-F1
#
_entry.id   AF-A0A8T2EHS9-F1
#
_cell.length_a   1.000
_cell.length_b   1.000
_cell.length_c   1.000
_cell.angle_alpha   90.00
_cell.angle_beta   90.00
_cell.angle_gamma   90.00
#
_symmetry.space_group_name_H-M   'P 1'
#
loop_
_entity.id
_entity.type
_entity.pdbx_description
1 polymer ?
#
loop_
_entity_poly.entity_id
_entity_poly.type
_entity_poly.pdbx_seq_one_letter_code
_entity_poly.pdbx_strand_id
1 'polypeptide(L)'
;MGLLPISLTARASKVAVENRKRPSILALSRQKLPHLPGTSVEVVVKGGYVISDNSTGDKTRRNPNGDRVGARDSCKGWREAKRRKKSSESSVIARVSIEAGSTFGWEKMVGSKRKAIGVDSFGASAPANVLYRKFGLTVDTVIAAAKDFLLS
;
A
#
# COMPACT_ATOMS: atom_id res chain seq x y z
N MET A 1 19.84 8.40 -26.06
CA MET A 1 18.37 8.24 -25.97
C MET A 1 18.06 7.51 -24.66
N GLY A 2 17.66 8.24 -23.62
CA GLY A 2 17.29 7.63 -22.33
C GLY A 2 15.97 6.90 -22.48
N LEU A 3 15.95 5.59 -22.19
CA LEU A 3 14.72 4.81 -22.10
C LEU A 3 13.78 5.52 -21.09
N LEU A 4 12.64 6.02 -21.57
CA LEU A 4 11.61 6.56 -20.70
C LEU A 4 11.27 5.51 -19.63
N PRO A 5 11.17 5.88 -18.34
CA PRO A 5 10.81 4.94 -17.29
C PRO A 5 9.45 4.32 -17.64
N ILE A 6 9.46 3.04 -17.99
CA ILE A 6 8.26 2.28 -18.37
C ILE A 6 7.30 2.29 -17.16
N SER A 7 6.08 2.78 -17.38
CA SER A 7 5.08 2.93 -16.32
C SER A 7 4.66 1.60 -15.70
N LEU A 8 4.24 1.62 -14.43
CA LEU A 8 3.69 0.47 -13.70
C LEU A 8 2.65 -0.32 -14.53
N THR A 9 1.80 0.40 -15.27
CA THR A 9 0.75 -0.17 -16.14
C THR A 9 1.32 -1.07 -17.22
N ALA A 10 2.30 -0.60 -17.99
CA ALA A 10 2.90 -1.39 -19.07
C ALA A 10 3.55 -2.69 -18.51
N ARG A 11 4.08 -2.62 -17.30
CA ARG A 11 4.70 -3.76 -16.62
C ARG A 11 3.67 -4.76 -16.10
N ALA A 12 2.54 -4.30 -15.57
CA ALA A 12 1.42 -5.17 -15.20
C ALA A 12 0.85 -5.91 -16.42
N SER A 13 0.77 -5.25 -17.58
CA SER A 13 0.38 -5.88 -18.85
C SER A 13 1.35 -6.97 -19.28
N LYS A 14 2.67 -6.77 -19.11
CA LYS A 14 3.67 -7.82 -19.36
C LYS A 14 3.40 -9.07 -18.51
N VAL A 15 3.20 -8.89 -17.21
CA VAL A 15 2.88 -10.00 -16.29
C VAL A 15 1.58 -10.71 -16.68
N ALA A 16 0.58 -9.98 -17.17
CA ALA A 16 -0.68 -10.55 -17.63
C ALA A 16 -0.49 -11.40 -18.90
N VAL A 17 0.24 -10.89 -19.90
CA VAL A 17 0.45 -11.56 -21.20
C VAL A 17 1.33 -12.80 -21.06
N GLU A 18 2.37 -12.75 -20.22
CA GLU A 18 3.25 -13.89 -19.96
C GLU A 18 2.52 -15.04 -19.23
N ASN A 19 1.43 -14.74 -18.54
CA ASN A 19 0.72 -15.69 -17.70
C ASN A 19 -0.43 -16.40 -18.42
N ARG A 20 -0.10 -17.38 -19.26
CA ARG A 20 -1.06 -18.07 -20.14
C ARG A 20 -2.03 -19.03 -19.43
N LYS A 21 -1.80 -19.34 -18.15
CA LYS A 21 -2.56 -20.38 -17.41
C LYS A 21 -3.62 -19.82 -16.46
N ARG A 22 -3.74 -18.49 -16.33
CA ARG A 22 -4.73 -17.86 -15.45
C ARG A 22 -5.14 -16.50 -16.00
N PRO A 23 -6.43 -16.13 -15.88
CA PRO A 23 -6.87 -14.79 -16.26
C PRO A 23 -6.22 -13.73 -15.36
N SER A 24 -6.04 -12.52 -15.91
CA SER A 24 -5.56 -11.35 -15.18
C SER A 24 -6.53 -10.20 -15.41
N ILE A 25 -6.88 -9.48 -14.35
CA ILE A 25 -7.71 -8.28 -14.40
C ILE A 25 -6.81 -7.07 -14.11
N LEU A 26 -6.94 -6.02 -14.92
CA LEU A 26 -6.23 -4.75 -14.73
C LEU A 26 -7.24 -3.67 -14.35
N ALA A 27 -7.20 -3.21 -13.10
CA ALA A 27 -7.98 -2.07 -12.63
C ALA A 27 -7.17 -0.78 -12.84
N LEU A 28 -7.62 0.07 -13.77
CA LEU A 28 -6.90 1.29 -14.18
C LEU A 28 -7.68 2.54 -13.77
N SER A 29 -6.96 3.56 -13.28
CA SER A 29 -7.55 4.85 -12.93
C SER A 29 -8.01 5.62 -14.18
N ARG A 30 -9.08 6.41 -14.06
CA ARG A 30 -9.43 7.40 -15.10
C ARG A 30 -8.56 8.65 -14.98
N GLN A 31 -8.29 9.08 -13.75
CA GLN A 31 -7.50 10.26 -13.43
C GLN A 31 -6.00 10.02 -13.65
N LYS A 32 -5.28 11.13 -13.88
CA LYS A 32 -3.83 11.13 -13.99
C LYS A 32 -3.18 10.78 -12.65
N LEU A 33 -2.18 9.91 -12.69
CA LEU A 33 -1.36 9.56 -11.53
C LEU A 33 0.09 10.00 -11.75
N PRO A 34 0.77 10.51 -10.72
CA PRO A 34 2.20 10.80 -10.80
C PRO A 34 3.02 9.52 -10.90
N HIS A 35 4.18 9.60 -11.57
CA HIS A 35 5.13 8.49 -11.61
C HIS A 35 5.97 8.48 -10.33
N LEU A 36 5.90 7.39 -9.55
CA LEU A 36 6.67 7.27 -8.31
C LEU A 36 8.07 6.69 -8.59
N PRO A 37 9.15 7.24 -7.98
CA PRO A 37 10.50 6.67 -8.07
C PRO A 37 10.56 5.28 -7.41
N GLY A 38 11.51 4.44 -7.83
CA GLY A 38 11.69 3.08 -7.27
C GLY A 38 10.76 2.01 -7.85
N THR A 39 9.90 2.36 -8.81
CA THR A 39 9.05 1.40 -9.52
C THR A 39 9.90 0.65 -10.58
N SER A 40 10.05 -0.69 -10.49
CA SER A 40 10.74 -1.55 -11.48
C SER A 40 9.89 -2.77 -11.92
N VAL A 41 10.27 -3.53 -12.94
CA VAL A 41 9.48 -4.72 -13.39
C VAL A 41 9.58 -5.86 -12.37
N GLU A 42 10.77 -6.06 -11.85
CA GLU A 42 11.16 -7.14 -10.94
C GLU A 42 10.39 -7.04 -9.61
N VAL A 43 10.03 -5.83 -9.22
CA VAL A 43 9.24 -5.57 -8.02
C VAL A 43 7.72 -5.66 -8.26
N VAL A 44 7.25 -5.51 -9.50
CA VAL A 44 5.82 -5.63 -9.84
C VAL A 44 5.37 -7.09 -9.91
N VAL A 45 6.23 -7.99 -10.41
CA VAL A 45 5.96 -9.45 -10.43
C VAL A 45 5.74 -9.98 -9.02
N LYS A 46 6.45 -9.39 -8.05
CA LYS A 46 6.29 -9.65 -6.62
C LYS A 46 4.87 -9.29 -6.17
N GLY A 47 4.17 -8.37 -6.82
CA GLY A 47 2.79 -7.96 -6.51
C GLY A 47 2.68 -6.86 -5.45
N GLY A 48 3.73 -6.65 -4.65
CA GLY A 48 3.87 -5.47 -3.80
C GLY A 48 5.27 -5.42 -3.18
N TYR A 49 5.75 -4.19 -3.02
CA TYR A 49 7.15 -3.85 -2.84
C TYR A 49 7.31 -2.53 -2.07
N VAL A 50 8.39 -2.36 -1.30
CA VAL A 50 8.67 -1.10 -0.57
C VAL A 50 9.11 -0.05 -1.58
N ILE A 51 8.40 1.09 -1.61
CA ILE A 51 8.71 2.22 -2.49
C ILE A 51 9.58 3.27 -1.78
N SER A 52 9.41 3.41 -0.47
CA SER A 52 10.18 4.34 0.36
C SER A 52 10.38 3.71 1.74
N ASP A 53 11.57 3.88 2.30
CA ASP A 53 11.93 3.36 3.62
C ASP A 53 12.50 4.50 4.48
N ASN A 54 11.94 4.77 5.67
CA ASN A 54 12.26 5.96 6.49
C ASN A 54 12.79 5.65 7.89
N SER A 55 13.88 4.93 7.90
CA SER A 55 14.16 4.02 9.02
C SER A 55 15.66 3.83 9.23
N THR A 56 16.43 4.51 8.39
CA THR A 56 17.74 5.06 8.69
C THR A 56 17.66 6.33 9.56
N GLY A 57 16.47 6.77 10.01
CA GLY A 57 16.26 7.90 10.92
C GLY A 57 15.75 7.50 12.32
N ASP A 58 16.49 7.90 13.35
CA ASP A 58 16.21 7.92 14.79
C ASP A 58 15.71 6.63 15.49
N LYS A 59 16.67 5.90 16.11
CA LYS A 59 16.42 4.72 16.97
C LYS A 59 15.85 5.08 18.35
N THR A 60 15.56 6.34 18.66
CA THR A 60 15.25 6.78 20.03
C THR A 60 13.78 7.07 20.31
N ARG A 61 12.88 7.12 19.31
CA ARG A 61 11.44 7.31 19.56
C ARG A 61 10.75 6.04 20.05
N ARG A 62 10.61 5.95 21.37
CA ARG A 62 9.74 4.99 22.07
C ARG A 62 8.41 5.68 22.37
N ASN A 63 7.31 4.92 22.25
CA ASN A 63 6.00 5.29 22.80
C ASN A 63 6.09 5.40 24.35
N PRO A 64 5.26 6.18 25.07
CA PRO A 64 5.12 6.14 26.54
C PRO A 64 5.10 4.73 27.17
N ASN A 65 4.65 3.70 26.44
CA ASN A 65 4.65 2.31 26.89
C ASN A 65 5.99 1.55 26.64
N GLY A 66 7.01 2.22 26.11
CA GLY A 66 8.34 1.65 25.86
C GLY A 66 8.53 0.95 24.50
N ASP A 67 7.48 0.82 23.71
CA ASP A 67 7.53 0.18 22.39
C ASP A 67 8.26 1.01 21.34
N ARG A 68 9.04 0.36 20.46
CA ARG A 68 9.71 1.02 19.32
C ARG A 68 8.66 1.45 18.31
N VAL A 69 8.58 2.74 18.00
CA VAL A 69 7.73 3.21 16.90
C VAL A 69 8.59 3.55 15.71
N GLY A 70 8.94 2.51 14.96
CA GLY A 70 9.50 2.66 13.62
C GLY A 70 8.38 2.63 12.60
N ALA A 71 8.22 3.69 11.82
CA ALA A 71 7.56 3.59 10.52
C ALA A 71 8.53 2.90 9.54
N ARG A 72 8.54 1.57 9.59
CA ARG A 72 9.23 0.71 8.63
C ARG A 72 8.25 -0.39 8.24
N ASP A 73 8.48 -1.00 7.09
CA ASP A 73 7.92 -2.30 6.67
C ASP A 73 6.57 -2.24 5.95
N SER A 74 6.21 -3.21 5.11
CA SER A 74 6.93 -4.31 4.46
C SER A 74 6.12 -4.56 3.22
N CYS A 75 6.78 -4.66 2.09
CA CYS A 75 6.14 -5.11 0.89
C CYS A 75 7.28 -5.77 0.12
N LYS A 76 7.32 -7.10 0.17
CA LYS A 76 8.08 -7.94 -0.76
C LYS A 76 7.14 -9.09 -1.08
N GLY A 77 6.70 -9.21 -2.33
CA GLY A 77 6.40 -10.55 -2.89
C GLY A 77 5.01 -11.14 -2.64
N TRP A 78 3.93 -10.38 -2.73
CA TRP A 78 2.53 -10.82 -2.82
C TRP A 78 2.19 -12.01 -3.73
N ARG A 79 2.88 -12.28 -4.86
CA ARG A 79 2.62 -13.50 -5.66
C ARG A 79 3.29 -14.75 -5.11
N GLU A 80 4.39 -14.62 -4.38
CA GLU A 80 5.23 -15.74 -3.95
C GLU A 80 5.05 -16.08 -2.45
N ALA A 81 4.51 -15.14 -1.67
CA ALA A 81 4.20 -15.30 -0.25
C ALA A 81 3.10 -16.34 0.07
N LYS A 82 2.31 -16.79 -0.92
CA LYS A 82 1.36 -17.90 -0.72
C LYS A 82 2.02 -19.30 -0.77
N ARG A 83 3.25 -19.45 -1.28
CA ARG A 83 3.94 -20.75 -1.42
C ARG A 83 5.17 -20.93 -0.52
N ARG A 84 5.69 -19.89 0.12
CA ARG A 84 6.81 -20.04 1.08
C ARG A 84 6.35 -19.81 2.51
N LYS A 85 6.75 -20.76 3.36
CA LYS A 85 6.63 -20.79 4.82
C LYS A 85 6.90 -19.40 5.41
N LYS A 86 5.91 -18.90 6.16
CA LYS A 86 5.95 -17.88 7.22
C LYS A 86 7.34 -17.25 7.38
N SER A 87 7.66 -16.31 6.48
CA SER A 87 8.90 -15.53 6.55
C SER A 87 8.72 -14.50 7.65
N SER A 88 9.46 -14.70 8.73
CA SER A 88 9.66 -13.83 9.90
C SER A 88 9.50 -12.33 9.62
N GLU A 89 8.37 -11.75 10.03
CA GLU A 89 8.09 -10.30 9.99
C GLU A 89 7.13 -9.94 11.14
N SER A 90 7.50 -10.37 12.35
CA SER A 90 6.65 -10.30 13.56
C SER A 90 6.87 -9.03 14.41
N SER A 91 7.64 -8.03 13.95
CA SER A 91 7.98 -6.86 14.78
C SER A 91 7.18 -5.59 14.50
N VAL A 92 6.49 -5.48 13.35
CA VAL A 92 5.68 -4.28 13.03
C VAL A 92 4.22 -4.53 13.34
N ILE A 93 3.78 -3.90 14.42
CA ILE A 93 2.43 -4.00 14.98
C ILE A 93 1.49 -2.89 14.50
N ALA A 94 2.02 -1.81 13.93
CA ALA A 94 1.24 -0.66 13.46
C ALA A 94 1.23 -0.61 11.93
N ARG A 95 0.05 -0.83 11.33
CA ARG A 95 -0.13 -0.86 9.88
C ARG A 95 -1.37 -0.07 9.49
N VAL A 96 -1.27 0.73 8.42
CA VAL A 96 -2.39 1.45 7.81
C VAL A 96 -2.51 0.99 6.36
N SER A 97 -3.70 0.56 5.93
CA SER A 97 -4.02 0.41 4.50
C SER A 97 -4.83 1.61 4.02
N ILE A 98 -4.63 1.99 2.75
CA ILE A 98 -5.45 3.00 2.07
C ILE A 98 -5.78 2.55 0.66
N GLU A 99 -7.07 2.52 0.32
CA GLU A 99 -7.57 2.21 -1.02
C GLU A 99 -8.89 2.95 -1.29
N ALA A 100 -9.08 3.47 -2.50
CA ALA A 100 -10.37 4.03 -2.93
C ALA A 100 -11.37 2.92 -3.31
N GLY A 101 -11.60 1.99 -2.38
CA GLY A 101 -12.46 0.81 -2.47
C GLY A 101 -12.84 0.33 -1.08
N SER A 102 -13.60 -0.77 -0.97
CA SER A 102 -14.02 -1.27 0.34
C SER A 102 -12.82 -1.69 1.19
N THR A 103 -12.92 -1.43 2.50
CA THR A 103 -11.93 -1.90 3.48
C THR A 103 -12.00 -3.41 3.69
N PHE A 104 -13.05 -4.09 3.19
CA PHE A 104 -13.21 -5.52 3.28
C PHE A 104 -12.00 -6.29 2.72
N GLY A 105 -11.46 -7.21 3.52
CA GLY A 105 -10.31 -8.04 3.15
C GLY A 105 -8.94 -7.48 3.57
N TRP A 106 -8.82 -6.16 3.80
CA TRP A 106 -7.58 -5.52 4.25
C TRP A 106 -7.18 -5.94 5.66
N GLU A 107 -8.12 -6.43 6.48
CA GLU A 107 -7.90 -6.92 7.84
C GLU A 107 -6.79 -7.98 7.91
N LYS A 108 -6.68 -8.84 6.89
CA LYS A 108 -5.65 -9.88 6.80
C LYS A 108 -4.23 -9.30 6.69
N MET A 109 -4.12 -8.06 6.24
CA MET A 109 -2.84 -7.38 5.95
C MET A 109 -2.45 -6.45 7.10
N VAL A 110 -3.42 -5.67 7.62
CA VAL A 110 -3.18 -4.72 8.71
C VAL A 110 -3.10 -5.39 10.09
N GLY A 111 -3.70 -6.58 10.25
CA GLY A 111 -3.61 -7.35 11.49
C GLY A 111 -4.46 -6.79 12.63
N SER A 112 -4.12 -7.14 13.88
CA SER A 112 -4.96 -6.91 15.06
C SER A 112 -5.18 -5.43 15.41
N LYS A 113 -4.19 -4.57 15.15
CA LYS A 113 -4.33 -3.11 15.28
C LYS A 113 -4.83 -2.53 13.95
N ARG A 114 -6.14 -2.63 13.73
CA ARG A 114 -6.80 -2.34 12.45
C ARG A 114 -6.87 -0.84 12.15
N LYS A 115 -6.22 -0.40 11.07
CA LYS A 115 -6.57 0.86 10.40
C LYS A 115 -6.58 0.67 8.89
N ALA A 116 -7.77 0.58 8.32
CA ALA A 116 -8.00 0.57 6.89
C ALA A 116 -8.81 1.82 6.52
N ILE A 117 -8.30 2.61 5.57
CA ILE A 117 -8.95 3.81 5.06
C ILE A 117 -9.48 3.48 3.67
N GLY A 118 -10.79 3.53 3.51
CA GLY A 118 -11.45 3.21 2.25
C GLY A 118 -12.89 3.70 2.19
N VAL A 119 -13.66 3.14 1.26
CA VAL A 119 -15.06 3.51 0.99
C VAL A 119 -15.95 2.28 1.14
N ASP A 120 -16.65 2.18 2.26
CA ASP A 120 -17.56 1.06 2.58
C ASP A 120 -19.04 1.36 2.32
N SER A 121 -19.31 2.45 1.60
CA SER A 121 -20.63 2.82 1.11
C SER A 121 -20.61 3.00 -0.40
N PHE A 122 -21.79 3.22 -1.00
CA PHE A 122 -21.87 3.57 -2.41
C PHE A 122 -21.24 4.94 -2.69
N GLY A 123 -20.80 5.12 -3.94
CA GLY A 123 -20.29 6.40 -4.43
C GLY A 123 -21.37 7.47 -4.52
N ALA A 124 -20.97 8.66 -4.97
CA ALA A 124 -21.87 9.78 -5.23
C ALA A 124 -21.50 10.48 -6.54
N SER A 125 -22.45 11.21 -7.12
CA SER A 125 -22.20 12.01 -8.31
C SER A 125 -21.60 13.36 -7.93
N ALA A 126 -20.28 13.47 -8.01
CA ALA A 126 -19.54 14.71 -7.83
C ALA A 126 -18.13 14.61 -8.43
N PRO A 127 -17.41 15.73 -8.62
CA PRO A 127 -16.00 15.71 -9.02
C PRO A 127 -15.12 14.91 -8.04
N ALA A 128 -14.13 14.18 -8.58
CA ALA A 128 -13.32 13.25 -7.79
C ALA A 128 -12.63 13.90 -6.57
N ASN A 129 -12.11 15.12 -6.72
CA ASN A 129 -11.48 15.84 -5.60
C ASN A 129 -12.45 16.11 -4.43
N VAL A 130 -13.73 16.34 -4.72
CA VAL A 130 -14.77 16.52 -3.69
C VAL A 130 -15.07 15.17 -3.03
N LEU A 131 -15.21 14.11 -3.82
CA LEU A 131 -15.47 12.76 -3.32
C LEU A 131 -14.36 12.27 -2.40
N TYR A 132 -13.09 12.41 -2.79
CA TYR A 132 -11.95 11.99 -1.97
C TYR A 132 -11.95 12.67 -0.60
N ARG A 133 -12.25 13.98 -0.55
CA ARG A 133 -12.38 14.70 0.73
C ARG A 133 -13.56 14.19 1.56
N LYS A 134 -14.72 14.00 0.94
CA LYS A 134 -15.94 13.52 1.64
C LYS A 134 -15.79 12.11 2.18
N PHE A 135 -15.09 11.24 1.46
CA PHE A 135 -14.81 9.87 1.90
C PHE A 135 -13.56 9.75 2.80
N GLY A 136 -12.90 10.85 3.14
CA GLY A 136 -11.70 10.80 4.00
C GLY A 136 -10.47 10.18 3.34
N LEU A 137 -10.43 10.06 2.01
CA LEU A 137 -9.27 9.64 1.24
C LEU A 137 -8.28 10.81 1.10
N THR A 138 -7.79 11.30 2.23
CA THR A 138 -6.92 12.48 2.31
C THR A 138 -5.62 12.17 3.02
N VAL A 139 -4.59 12.98 2.75
CA VAL A 139 -3.29 12.87 3.41
C VAL A 139 -3.44 13.05 4.92
N ASP A 140 -4.27 13.99 5.36
CA ASP A 140 -4.49 14.28 6.79
C ASP A 140 -5.10 13.08 7.52
N THR A 141 -6.06 12.40 6.89
CA THR A 141 -6.66 11.17 7.45
C THR A 141 -5.62 10.07 7.61
N VAL A 142 -4.70 9.90 6.64
CA VAL A 142 -3.60 8.94 6.73
C VAL A 142 -2.64 9.29 7.86
N ILE A 143 -2.25 10.57 7.97
CA ILE A 143 -1.36 11.04 9.03
C ILE A 143 -2.00 10.84 10.41
N ALA A 144 -3.28 11.21 10.57
CA ALA A 144 -4.02 11.01 11.81
C ALA A 144 -4.11 9.53 12.17
N ALA A 145 -4.40 8.66 11.19
CA ALA A 145 -4.42 7.22 11.37
C ALA A 145 -3.07 6.69 11.88
N ALA A 146 -1.95 7.12 11.26
CA ALA A 146 -0.62 6.72 11.67
C ALA A 146 -0.22 7.26 13.06
N LYS A 147 -0.57 8.51 13.38
CA LYS A 147 -0.28 9.15 14.68
C LYS A 147 -1.00 8.49 15.85
N ASP A 148 -2.18 7.94 15.64
CA ASP A 148 -2.92 7.26 16.71
C ASP A 148 -2.14 6.07 17.29
N PHE A 149 -1.36 5.36 16.46
CA PHE A 149 -0.49 4.28 16.94
C PHE A 149 0.71 4.75 17.76
N LEU A 150 1.10 6.02 17.62
CA LEU A 150 2.21 6.64 18.36
C LEU A 150 1.76 7.15 19.74
N LEU A 151 0.46 7.39 19.92
CA LEU A 151 -0.12 8.01 21.11
C LEU A 151 -0.87 7.01 22.02
N SER A 152 -1.03 5.76 21.56
CA SER A 152 -1.70 4.65 22.27
C SER A 152 -0.73 3.78 23.06
#